data_AF-A0A2M8N6P1-F1
#
_entry.id   AF-A0A2M8N6P1-F1
#
_cell.length_a   1.000
_cell.length_b   1.000
_cell.length_c   1.000
_cell.angle_alpha   90.00
_cell.angle_beta   90.00
_cell.angle_gamma   90.00
#
_symmetry.space_group_name_H-M   'P 1'
#
loop_
_entity.id
_entity.type
_entity.pdbx_description
1 polymer ?
#
loop_
_entity_poly.entity_id
_entity_poly.type
_entity_poly.pdbx_seq_one_letter_code
_entity_poly.pdbx_strand_id
1 'polypeptide(L)'
;MTHLMAVILTRNECEHIAECIASVAFADSVLVFDSYSTDNTVQLAQKAGADVIQNMFNNYAQQRNDALNAARGRGADWVLFVDADERIPPELAAEIRRVIDQPQYDAWRIPRHNYIFGKLTRATGWYPDYQTRLLRIGAAYYDPERKVHEVVVLARGERALGTLTEHITHYNYKDAAHFAVK
;
A
#
# COMPACT_ATOMS: atom_id res chain seq x y z
N MET A 1 -13.46 9.55 -15.05
CA MET A 1 -13.10 8.33 -14.31
C MET A 1 -12.34 8.77 -13.09
N THR A 2 -12.56 8.14 -11.94
CA THR A 2 -11.85 8.43 -10.69
C THR A 2 -10.40 7.96 -10.83
N HIS A 3 -9.43 8.87 -10.67
CA HIS A 3 -8.02 8.53 -10.84
C HIS A 3 -7.44 7.87 -9.58
N LEU A 4 -7.07 6.60 -9.72
CA LEU A 4 -6.43 5.79 -8.69
C LEU A 4 -4.92 5.74 -8.91
N MET A 5 -4.15 6.16 -7.90
CA MET A 5 -2.71 5.97 -7.85
C MET A 5 -2.37 4.84 -6.87
N ALA A 6 -1.63 3.83 -7.34
CA ALA A 6 -0.99 2.87 -6.44
C ALA A 6 0.33 3.46 -5.93
N VAL A 7 0.52 3.47 -4.61
CA VAL A 7 1.72 3.99 -3.97
C VAL A 7 2.44 2.83 -3.27
N ILE A 8 3.64 2.52 -3.75
CA ILE A 8 4.47 1.43 -3.23
C ILE A 8 5.56 2.02 -2.34
N LEU A 9 5.51 1.73 -1.03
CA LEU A 9 6.58 2.10 -0.10
C LEU A 9 7.64 1.02 -0.12
N THR A 10 8.92 1.39 -0.24
CA THR A 10 9.97 0.38 -0.41
C THR A 10 11.34 0.79 0.11
N ARG A 11 12.18 -0.22 0.41
CA ARG A 11 13.62 -0.12 0.63
C ARG A 11 14.28 -1.49 0.42
N ASN A 12 15.16 -1.60 -0.56
CA ASN A 12 15.91 -2.81 -0.89
C ASN A 12 15.02 -4.04 -1.19
N GLU A 13 14.08 -3.89 -2.11
CA GLU A 13 13.07 -4.89 -2.48
C GLU A 13 13.21 -5.30 -3.96
N CYS A 14 14.44 -5.43 -4.48
CA CYS A 14 14.66 -5.80 -5.87
C CYS A 14 14.09 -7.19 -6.23
N GLU A 15 13.92 -8.08 -5.24
CA GLU A 15 13.26 -9.39 -5.41
C GLU A 15 11.75 -9.26 -5.66
N HIS A 16 11.08 -8.24 -5.10
CA HIS A 16 9.63 -8.16 -5.09
C HIS A 16 9.03 -7.02 -5.93
N ILE A 17 9.78 -5.94 -6.17
CA ILE A 17 9.25 -4.69 -6.70
C ILE A 17 8.57 -4.84 -8.07
N ALA A 18 9.15 -5.64 -8.98
CA ALA A 18 8.62 -5.80 -10.33
C ALA A 18 7.23 -6.48 -10.35
N GLU A 19 7.08 -7.56 -9.57
CA GLU A 19 5.80 -8.26 -9.45
C GLU A 19 4.77 -7.47 -8.64
N CYS A 20 5.21 -6.68 -7.65
CA CYS A 20 4.33 -5.76 -6.94
C CYS A 20 3.69 -4.76 -7.90
N ILE A 21 4.53 -4.09 -8.72
CA ILE A 21 4.09 -3.13 -9.75
C ILE A 21 3.14 -3.81 -10.75
N ALA A 22 3.47 -5.03 -11.20
CA ALA A 22 2.60 -5.78 -12.10
C ALA A 22 1.22 -6.07 -11.47
N SER A 23 1.16 -6.39 -10.17
CA SER A 23 -0.12 -6.66 -9.48
C SER A 23 -1.03 -5.45 -9.34
N VAL A 24 -0.47 -4.24 -9.37
CA VAL A 24 -1.22 -2.97 -9.29
C VAL A 24 -1.47 -2.32 -10.64
N ALA A 25 -1.23 -3.01 -11.75
CA ALA A 25 -1.40 -2.48 -13.12
C ALA A 25 -2.86 -2.09 -13.46
N PHE A 26 -3.82 -2.43 -12.60
CA PHE A 26 -5.21 -1.96 -12.71
C PHE A 26 -5.40 -0.51 -12.26
N ALA A 27 -4.43 0.09 -11.55
CA ALA A 27 -4.43 1.51 -11.18
C ALA A 27 -4.06 2.39 -12.40
N ASP A 28 -4.42 3.66 -12.35
CA ASP A 28 -4.18 4.60 -13.46
C ASP A 28 -2.73 5.10 -13.49
N SER A 29 -2.06 5.08 -12.34
CA SER A 29 -0.64 5.40 -12.19
C SER A 29 -0.03 4.65 -11.00
N VAL A 30 1.29 4.43 -11.06
CA VAL A 30 2.06 3.78 -10.00
C VAL A 30 3.20 4.71 -9.57
N LEU A 31 3.24 5.01 -8.28
CA LEU A 31 4.31 5.78 -7.64
C LEU A 31 5.05 4.87 -6.66
N VAL A 32 6.33 4.64 -6.92
CA VAL A 32 7.25 4.01 -5.96
C VAL A 32 7.88 5.10 -5.11
N PHE A 33 7.69 5.00 -3.80
CA PHE A 33 8.20 5.91 -2.80
C PHE A 33 9.35 5.22 -2.05
N ASP A 34 10.55 5.36 -2.60
CA ASP A 34 11.75 4.64 -2.22
C ASP A 34 12.50 5.31 -1.06
N SER A 35 12.93 4.53 -0.08
CA SER A 35 13.68 5.02 1.08
C SER A 35 15.19 4.91 0.89
N TYR A 36 15.68 5.38 -0.26
CA TYR A 36 17.08 5.29 -0.69
C TYR A 36 17.61 3.85 -0.73
N SER A 37 16.97 3.01 -1.53
CA SER A 37 17.48 1.67 -1.82
C SER A 37 18.91 1.72 -2.36
N THR A 38 19.73 0.78 -1.92
CA THR A 38 21.12 0.59 -2.35
C THR A 38 21.29 -0.60 -3.29
N ASP A 39 20.23 -1.38 -3.49
CA ASP A 39 20.16 -2.45 -4.48
C ASP A 39 19.51 -1.96 -5.79
N ASN A 40 19.12 -2.88 -6.67
CA ASN A 40 18.53 -2.55 -7.97
C ASN A 40 17.04 -2.15 -7.92
N THR A 41 16.45 -1.93 -6.73
CA THR A 41 15.00 -1.66 -6.58
C THR A 41 14.53 -0.50 -7.46
N VAL A 42 15.22 0.65 -7.40
CA VAL A 42 14.84 1.85 -8.16
C VAL A 42 14.91 1.60 -9.67
N GLN A 43 15.98 0.95 -10.13
CA GLN A 43 16.16 0.65 -11.55
C GLN A 43 15.06 -0.28 -12.06
N LEU A 44 14.69 -1.31 -11.29
CA LEU A 44 13.64 -2.26 -11.66
C LEU A 44 12.25 -1.59 -11.64
N ALA A 45 11.98 -0.72 -10.66
CA ALA A 45 10.75 0.06 -10.61
C ALA A 45 10.55 0.94 -11.85
N GLN A 46 11.59 1.69 -12.23
CA GLN A 46 11.56 2.54 -13.43
C GLN A 46 11.36 1.72 -14.71
N LYS A 47 12.06 0.58 -14.83
CA LYS A 47 11.90 -0.34 -15.97
C LYS A 47 10.49 -0.93 -16.07
N ALA A 48 9.82 -1.12 -14.94
CA ALA A 48 8.44 -1.58 -14.87
C ALA A 48 7.40 -0.46 -15.13
N GLY A 49 7.84 0.76 -15.42
CA GLY A 49 6.97 1.89 -15.79
C GLY A 49 6.41 2.68 -14.61
N ALA A 50 6.92 2.49 -13.40
CA ALA A 50 6.52 3.29 -12.25
C ALA A 50 7.31 4.61 -12.19
N ASP A 51 6.62 5.68 -11.76
CA ASP A 51 7.29 6.89 -11.29
C ASP A 51 8.00 6.59 -9.97
N VAL A 52 9.20 7.12 -9.78
CA VAL A 52 9.96 6.92 -8.54
C VAL A 52 10.27 8.25 -7.88
N ILE A 53 9.93 8.37 -6.60
CA ILE A 53 10.40 9.43 -5.71
C ILE A 53 11.24 8.79 -4.62
N GLN A 54 12.43 9.31 -4.39
CA GLN A 54 13.23 8.94 -3.23
C GLN A 54 12.96 9.90 -2.08
N ASN A 55 12.64 9.37 -0.90
CA ASN A 55 12.38 10.15 0.31
C ASN A 55 13.13 9.57 1.49
N MET A 56 13.70 10.44 2.33
CA MET A 56 14.43 9.98 3.50
C MET A 56 13.43 9.45 4.52
N PHE A 57 13.54 8.16 4.85
CA PHE A 57 12.67 7.57 5.85
C PHE A 57 12.97 8.18 7.22
N ASN A 58 11.97 8.87 7.77
CA ASN A 58 12.00 9.37 9.15
C ASN A 58 11.16 8.46 10.06
N ASN A 59 9.89 8.26 9.70
CA ASN A 59 8.98 7.33 10.35
C ASN A 59 7.82 6.97 9.40
N TYR A 60 7.03 5.96 9.77
CA TYR A 60 5.97 5.40 8.92
C TYR A 60 4.83 6.38 8.62
N ALA A 61 4.40 7.18 9.61
CA ALA A 61 3.34 8.16 9.42
C ALA A 61 3.79 9.28 8.48
N GLN A 62 5.00 9.82 8.69
CA GLN A 62 5.57 10.86 7.83
C GLN A 62 5.76 10.34 6.40
N GLN A 63 6.32 9.14 6.22
CA GLN A 63 6.52 8.55 4.90
C GLN A 63 5.20 8.45 4.12
N ARG A 64 4.12 8.01 4.77
CA ARG A 64 2.81 7.92 4.13
C ARG A 64 2.18 9.28 3.86
N ASN A 65 2.32 10.24 4.77
CA ASN A 65 1.84 11.61 4.54
C ASN A 65 2.59 12.30 3.39
N ASP A 66 3.91 12.13 3.29
CA ASP A 66 4.70 12.66 2.18
C ASP A 66 4.28 12.03 0.85
N ALA A 67 4.04 10.71 0.85
CA ALA A 67 3.55 10.01 -0.33
C ALA A 67 2.11 10.44 -0.72
N LEU A 68 1.21 10.67 0.25
CA LEU A 68 -0.12 11.23 0.01
C LEU A 68 -0.03 12.63 -0.62
N ASN A 69 0.87 13.49 -0.12
CA ASN A 69 1.10 14.82 -0.67
C ASN A 69 1.64 14.76 -2.10
N ALA A 70 2.59 13.85 -2.37
CA ALA A 70 3.11 13.61 -3.71
C ALA A 70 2.02 13.13 -4.68
N ALA A 71 1.19 12.18 -4.25
CA ALA A 71 0.06 11.68 -5.04
C ALA A 71 -0.97 12.79 -5.33
N ARG A 72 -1.29 13.62 -4.33
CA ARG A 72 -2.15 14.80 -4.50
C ARG A 72 -1.58 15.79 -5.52
N GLY A 73 -0.28 16.11 -5.43
CA GLY A 73 0.40 17.00 -6.37
C GLY A 73 0.41 16.47 -7.82
N ARG A 74 0.22 15.16 -7.99
CA ARG A 74 0.12 14.46 -9.27
C ARG A 74 -1.32 14.24 -9.76
N GLY A 75 -2.31 14.82 -9.06
CA GLY A 75 -3.71 14.79 -9.49
C GLY A 75 -4.45 13.49 -9.18
N ALA A 76 -4.00 12.71 -8.18
CA ALA A 76 -4.75 11.54 -7.75
C ALA A 76 -6.00 11.90 -6.93
N ASP A 77 -7.10 11.19 -7.19
CA ASP A 77 -8.33 11.25 -6.38
C ASP A 77 -8.25 10.26 -5.21
N TRP A 78 -7.67 9.09 -5.48
CA TRP A 78 -7.50 7.98 -4.53
C TRP A 78 -6.07 7.45 -4.55
N VAL A 79 -5.63 6.99 -3.39
CA VAL A 79 -4.37 6.27 -3.20
C VAL A 79 -4.64 4.88 -2.65
N LEU A 80 -4.02 3.88 -3.28
CA LEU A 80 -3.87 2.54 -2.71
C LEU A 80 -2.42 2.37 -2.26
N PHE A 81 -2.19 2.32 -0.95
CA PHE A 81 -0.89 1.95 -0.40
C PHE A 81 -0.66 0.44 -0.49
N VAL A 82 0.50 0.04 -0.98
CA VAL A 82 0.93 -1.37 -1.08
C VAL A 82 2.38 -1.46 -0.63
N ASP A 83 2.73 -2.47 0.17
CA ASP A 83 4.14 -2.72 0.51
C ASP A 83 4.78 -3.59 -0.60
N ALA A 84 6.09 -3.46 -0.85
CA ALA A 84 6.70 -4.11 -2.01
C ALA A 84 6.61 -5.65 -2.01
N ASP A 85 6.54 -6.28 -0.83
CA ASP A 85 6.33 -7.71 -0.60
C ASP A 85 4.85 -8.14 -0.63
N GLU A 86 3.94 -7.23 -0.99
CA GLU A 86 2.51 -7.48 -1.17
C GLU A 86 2.10 -7.59 -2.65
N ARG A 87 1.00 -8.29 -2.92
CA ARG A 87 0.35 -8.39 -4.23
C ARG A 87 -1.14 -8.11 -4.10
N ILE A 88 -1.70 -7.46 -5.11
CA ILE A 88 -3.15 -7.25 -5.25
C ILE A 88 -3.71 -8.29 -6.22
N PRO A 89 -4.51 -9.26 -5.73
CA PRO A 89 -5.18 -10.22 -6.61
C PRO A 89 -6.24 -9.55 -7.51
N PRO A 90 -6.57 -10.15 -8.68
CA PRO A 90 -7.57 -9.60 -9.59
C PRO A 90 -8.94 -9.34 -8.96
N GLU A 91 -9.38 -10.18 -8.03
CA GLU A 91 -10.62 -10.03 -7.27
C GLU A 91 -10.63 -8.76 -6.42
N LEU A 92 -9.53 -8.50 -5.71
CA LEU A 92 -9.36 -7.27 -4.93
C LEU A 92 -9.26 -6.04 -5.84
N ALA A 93 -8.55 -6.15 -6.97
CA ALA A 93 -8.47 -5.07 -7.96
C ALA A 93 -9.86 -4.66 -8.48
N ALA A 94 -10.71 -5.64 -8.81
CA ALA A 94 -12.08 -5.40 -9.25
C ALA A 94 -12.95 -4.79 -8.14
N GLU A 95 -12.81 -5.27 -6.90
CA GLU A 95 -13.50 -4.71 -5.75
C GLU A 95 -13.09 -3.24 -5.50
N ILE A 96 -11.80 -2.93 -5.54
CA ILE A 96 -11.27 -1.57 -5.37
C ILE A 96 -11.86 -0.63 -6.43
N ARG A 97 -11.85 -1.01 -7.71
CA ARG A 97 -12.42 -0.16 -8.78
C ARG A 97 -13.91 0.12 -8.54
N ARG A 98 -14.69 -0.91 -8.19
CA ARG A 98 -16.12 -0.75 -7.88
C ARG A 98 -16.36 0.26 -6.76
N VAL A 99 -15.59 0.20 -5.67
CA VAL A 99 -15.84 1.07 -4.51
C VAL A 99 -15.39 2.52 -4.70
N ILE A 100 -14.41 2.80 -5.57
CA ILE A 100 -13.96 4.17 -5.83
C ILE A 100 -14.78 4.88 -6.92
N ASP A 101 -15.44 4.14 -7.82
CA ASP A 101 -16.31 4.72 -8.85
C ASP A 101 -17.66 5.16 -8.27
N GLN A 102 -18.13 4.50 -7.21
CA GLN A 102 -19.35 4.85 -6.48
C GLN A 102 -19.05 4.92 -4.98
N PRO A 103 -18.28 5.94 -4.53
CA PRO A 103 -17.77 5.96 -3.17
C PRO A 103 -18.93 6.08 -2.18
N GLN A 104 -18.92 5.22 -1.16
CA GLN A 104 -19.79 5.30 0.03
C GLN A 104 -19.01 5.67 1.30
N TYR A 105 -17.69 5.49 1.25
CA TYR A 105 -16.72 5.69 2.32
C TYR A 105 -15.53 6.47 1.75
N ASP A 106 -14.75 7.13 2.59
CA ASP A 106 -13.57 7.91 2.17
C ASP A 106 -12.24 7.18 2.45
N ALA A 107 -12.30 6.07 3.18
CA ALA A 107 -11.19 5.15 3.34
C ALA A 107 -11.72 3.73 3.49
N TRP A 108 -10.86 2.75 3.15
CA TRP A 108 -11.19 1.34 3.27
C TRP A 108 -10.08 0.55 3.95
N ARG A 109 -10.50 -0.29 4.89
CA ARG A 109 -9.69 -1.39 5.43
C ARG A 109 -9.74 -2.56 4.46
N ILE A 110 -8.59 -3.17 4.22
CA ILE A 110 -8.43 -4.34 3.36
C ILE A 110 -7.85 -5.46 4.23
N PRO A 111 -8.48 -6.64 4.29
CA PRO A 111 -7.89 -7.77 4.99
C PRO A 111 -6.65 -8.28 4.24
N ARG A 112 -5.71 -8.84 4.97
CA ARG A 112 -4.44 -9.34 4.44
C ARG A 112 -4.27 -10.83 4.70
N HIS A 113 -3.88 -11.56 3.67
CA HIS A 113 -3.48 -12.95 3.74
C HIS A 113 -1.96 -13.04 3.88
N ASN A 114 -1.53 -13.42 5.08
CA ASN A 114 -0.12 -13.50 5.43
C ASN A 114 0.45 -14.88 5.06
N TYR A 115 1.42 -14.90 4.15
CA TYR A 115 2.19 -16.09 3.78
C TYR A 115 3.51 -16.14 4.56
N ILE A 116 3.67 -17.18 5.36
CA ILE A 116 4.85 -17.44 6.18
C ILE A 116 5.44 -18.77 5.73
N PHE A 117 6.71 -18.76 5.31
CA PHE A 117 7.42 -19.92 4.78
C PHE A 117 6.63 -20.62 3.65
N GLY A 118 6.07 -19.80 2.76
CA GLY A 118 5.26 -20.24 1.62
C GLY A 118 3.86 -20.74 1.96
N LYS A 119 3.41 -20.66 3.23
CA LYS A 119 2.09 -21.14 3.65
C LYS A 119 1.20 -20.00 4.12
N LEU A 120 -0.03 -19.97 3.61
CA LEU A 120 -1.06 -19.10 4.13
C LEU A 120 -1.29 -19.40 5.62
N THR A 121 -1.05 -18.39 6.46
CA THR A 121 -1.17 -18.50 7.91
C THR A 121 -2.36 -17.69 8.38
N ARG A 122 -3.37 -18.39 8.93
CA ARG A 122 -4.63 -17.78 9.42
C ARG A 122 -4.79 -17.88 10.94
N ALA A 123 -3.97 -18.70 11.59
CA ALA A 123 -4.00 -18.91 13.03
C ALA A 123 -3.21 -17.83 13.79
N THR A 124 -3.23 -17.88 15.12
CA THR A 124 -2.36 -17.09 16.02
C THR A 124 -2.37 -15.58 15.75
N GLY A 125 -3.53 -15.02 15.40
CA GLY A 125 -3.70 -13.59 15.19
C GLY A 125 -3.29 -13.07 13.80
N TRP A 126 -2.85 -13.93 12.88
CA TRP A 126 -2.47 -13.52 11.51
C TRP A 126 -3.65 -13.28 10.58
N TYR A 127 -4.88 -13.63 10.99
CA TYR A 127 -6.09 -13.38 10.22
C TYR A 127 -7.34 -13.25 11.12
N PRO A 128 -8.27 -12.32 10.82
CA PRO A 128 -8.15 -11.27 9.81
C PRO A 128 -7.19 -10.16 10.27
N ASP A 129 -6.29 -9.76 9.37
CA ASP A 129 -5.35 -8.67 9.55
C ASP A 129 -5.78 -7.49 8.66
N TYR A 130 -6.42 -6.48 9.23
CA TYR A 130 -7.00 -5.36 8.47
C TYR A 130 -6.02 -4.20 8.35
N GLN A 131 -5.84 -3.70 7.13
CA GLN A 131 -4.96 -2.58 6.83
C GLN A 131 -5.74 -1.46 6.12
N THR A 132 -5.76 -0.26 6.70
CA THR A 132 -6.37 0.90 6.04
C THR A 132 -5.42 1.44 4.97
N ARG A 133 -5.64 1.01 3.72
CA ARG A 133 -4.68 1.22 2.61
C ARG A 133 -5.27 1.93 1.40
N LEU A 134 -6.59 1.90 1.22
CA LEU A 134 -7.27 2.64 0.15
C LEU A 134 -7.88 3.91 0.71
N LEU A 135 -7.33 5.06 0.32
CA LEU A 135 -7.62 6.36 0.91
C LEU A 135 -8.03 7.37 -0.17
N ARG A 136 -9.09 8.13 0.08
CA ARG A 136 -9.42 9.29 -0.73
C ARG A 136 -8.52 10.47 -0.36
N ILE A 137 -7.90 11.09 -1.36
CA ILE A 137 -7.04 12.25 -1.15
C ILE A 137 -7.85 13.39 -0.50
N GLY A 138 -7.28 13.99 0.54
CA GLY A 138 -7.87 15.10 1.29
C GLY A 138 -8.86 14.69 2.38
N ALA A 139 -9.35 13.45 2.39
CA ALA A 139 -10.31 12.95 3.38
C ALA A 139 -9.65 12.09 4.47
N ALA A 140 -8.43 11.63 4.25
CA ALA A 140 -7.68 10.78 5.18
C ALA A 140 -6.21 11.22 5.28
N TYR A 141 -5.66 11.15 6.50
CA TYR A 141 -4.23 11.38 6.77
C TYR A 141 -3.73 10.47 7.89
N TYR A 142 -2.42 10.29 8.00
CA TYR A 142 -1.81 9.53 9.08
C TYR A 142 -1.44 10.45 10.23
N ASP A 143 -1.81 10.08 11.47
CA ASP A 143 -1.47 10.86 12.66
C ASP A 143 0.06 10.98 12.83
N PRO A 144 0.64 12.19 12.72
CA PRO A 144 2.08 12.39 12.82
C PRO A 144 2.63 12.14 14.23
N GLU A 145 1.79 12.14 15.27
CA GLU A 145 2.20 11.88 16.65
C GLU A 145 2.40 10.36 16.90
N ARG A 146 1.80 9.49 16.07
CA ARG A 146 1.96 8.03 16.14
C ARG A 146 3.03 7.54 15.17
N LYS A 147 4.25 7.37 15.67
CA LYS A 147 5.43 6.97 14.87
C LYS A 147 5.42 5.50 14.42
N VAL A 148 4.66 4.61 15.07
CA VAL A 148 4.47 3.19 14.75
C VAL A 148 3.00 2.79 14.91
N HIS A 149 2.51 1.81 14.15
CA HIS A 149 1.09 1.43 14.09
C HIS A 149 0.18 2.64 13.78
N GLU A 150 0.55 3.38 12.75
CA GLU A 150 -0.13 4.61 12.35
C GLU A 150 -1.64 4.43 12.18
N VAL A 151 -2.38 5.40 12.72
CA VAL A 151 -3.83 5.44 12.61
C VAL A 151 -4.20 6.41 11.50
N VAL A 152 -5.00 5.94 10.56
CA VAL A 152 -5.65 6.80 9.58
C VAL A 152 -6.73 7.60 10.29
N VAL A 153 -6.58 8.92 10.28
CA VAL A 153 -7.56 9.87 10.77
C VAL A 153 -8.36 10.38 9.58
N LEU A 154 -9.69 10.29 9.68
CA LEU A 154 -10.61 10.86 8.70
C LEU A 154 -10.87 12.33 9.05
N ALA A 155 -10.91 13.19 8.03
CA ALA A 155 -11.24 14.59 8.23
C ALA A 155 -12.69 14.75 8.75
N ARG A 156 -12.95 15.82 9.53
CA ARG A 156 -14.28 16.06 10.10
C ARG A 156 -15.32 16.29 9.00
N GLY A 157 -16.43 15.57 9.07
CA GLY A 157 -17.55 15.70 8.12
C GLY A 157 -17.46 14.77 6.91
N GLU A 158 -16.41 13.96 6.81
CA GLU A 158 -16.25 12.93 5.79
C GLU A 158 -17.08 11.67 6.09
N ARG A 159 -17.24 10.81 5.09
CA ARG A 159 -17.89 9.51 5.18
C ARG A 159 -17.06 8.58 6.05
N ALA A 160 -17.72 7.56 6.60
CA ALA A 160 -17.10 6.61 7.52
C ALA A 160 -15.97 5.77 6.87
N LEU A 161 -15.34 4.92 7.69
CA LEU A 161 -14.39 3.90 7.25
C LEU A 161 -15.14 2.64 6.78
N GLY A 162 -14.88 2.22 5.54
CA GLY A 162 -15.39 0.96 5.00
C GLY A 162 -14.45 -0.24 5.24
N THR A 163 -14.92 -1.44 4.92
CA THR A 163 -14.11 -2.67 4.92
C THR A 163 -14.36 -3.44 3.63
N LEU A 164 -13.29 -3.76 2.91
CA LEU A 164 -13.32 -4.64 1.74
C LEU A 164 -13.34 -6.11 2.15
N THR A 165 -13.77 -6.96 1.24
CA THR A 165 -13.95 -8.40 1.48
C THR A 165 -12.81 -9.23 0.92
N GLU A 166 -12.22 -8.80 -0.19
CA GLU A 166 -11.08 -9.43 -0.84
C GLU A 166 -9.75 -9.04 -0.20
N HIS A 167 -8.70 -9.84 -0.44
CA HIS A 167 -7.48 -9.82 0.37
C HIS A 167 -6.24 -9.33 -0.36
N ILE A 168 -5.40 -8.58 0.34
CA ILE A 168 -4.00 -8.38 -0.07
C ILE A 168 -3.26 -9.68 0.19
N THR A 169 -2.45 -10.16 -0.76
CA THR A 169 -1.51 -11.26 -0.51
C THR A 169 -0.19 -10.69 -0.03
N HIS A 170 0.30 -11.13 1.13
CA HIS A 170 1.52 -10.59 1.73
C HIS A 170 2.55 -11.68 2.02
N TYR A 171 3.69 -11.60 1.33
CA TYR A 171 4.79 -12.55 1.47
C TYR A 171 5.73 -12.17 2.63
N ASN A 172 5.17 -12.14 3.85
CA ASN A 172 5.83 -11.67 5.08
C ASN A 172 7.25 -12.21 5.28
N TYR A 173 7.38 -13.54 5.25
CA TYR A 173 8.62 -14.24 5.57
C TYR A 173 8.84 -15.40 4.62
N LYS A 174 9.95 -15.32 3.89
CA LYS A 174 10.39 -16.34 2.93
C LYS A 174 10.80 -17.63 3.63
N ASP A 175 11.62 -17.51 4.68
CA ASP A 175 12.16 -18.62 5.45
C ASP A 175 12.51 -18.18 6.88
N ALA A 176 12.94 -19.14 7.72
CA ALA A 176 13.27 -18.89 9.11
C ALA A 176 14.45 -17.91 9.30
N ALA A 177 15.37 -17.83 8.34
CA ALA A 177 16.48 -16.88 8.41
C ALA A 177 15.96 -15.45 8.20
N HIS A 178 15.06 -15.23 7.25
CA HIS A 178 14.38 -13.94 7.05
C HIS A 178 13.55 -13.56 8.29
N PHE A 179 12.85 -14.51 8.91
CA PHE A 179 12.10 -14.24 10.14
C PHE A 179 13.00 -13.79 11.31
N ALA A 180 14.21 -14.33 11.43
CA ALA A 180 15.10 -14.06 12.55
C ALA A 180 15.75 -12.66 12.53
N VAL A 181 15.69 -11.95 11.41
CA VAL A 181 16.38 -10.66 11.20
C VAL A 181 15.44 -9.46 11.05
N LYS A 182 14.13 -9.68 11.05
CA LYS A 182 13.08 -8.64 11.05
C LYS A 182 12.53 -8.47 12.47
#